data_AF-A0A6M1SSS0-F1
#
_entry.id   AF-A0A6M1SSS0-F1
#
_cell.length_a   1.000
_cell.length_b   1.000
_cell.length_c   1.000
_cell.angle_alpha   90.00
_cell.angle_beta   90.00
_cell.angle_gamma   90.00
#
_symmetry.space_group_name_H-M   'P 1'
#
loop_
_entity.id
_entity.type
_entity.pdbx_description
1 polymer ?
#
loop_
_entity_poly.entity_id
_entity_poly.type
_entity_poly.pdbx_seq_one_letter_code
_entity_poly.pdbx_strand_id
1 'polypeptide(L)'
;MPTSRPANLEQIREEARTAVAQRAEREKEEREREEREKREREQREREQRETATAAAEAAQQPQPSQSNTDASELADLVNDLINNAPTTGATTGQGGSPTLGDVGGTSATLSQTEIGAFIAAIKRCWNLLPNEQVPGLEVAVNVRLNQDGSLADVPRLISLSHPELSFVAQKALSAVAGCGPYNMLSAATYDQWQNINVTLRP
;
A
#
# COMPACT_ATOMS: atom_id res chain seq x y z
N MET A 1 -25.34 65.11 -28.57
CA MET A 1 -24.96 63.87 -27.86
C MET A 1 -23.44 63.74 -27.90
N PRO A 2 -22.71 63.76 -26.78
CA PRO A 2 -21.29 63.46 -26.80
C PRO A 2 -21.07 61.99 -26.41
N THR A 3 -20.44 61.22 -27.31
CA THR A 3 -20.10 59.81 -27.14
C THR A 3 -18.87 59.70 -26.24
N SER A 4 -19.09 59.60 -24.93
CA SER A 4 -18.00 59.48 -23.96
C SER A 4 -17.49 58.04 -23.89
N ARG A 5 -16.51 57.67 -24.72
CA ARG A 5 -15.76 56.41 -24.55
C ARG A 5 -14.37 56.45 -25.20
N PRO A 6 -13.31 56.72 -24.42
CA PRO A 6 -12.03 56.07 -24.72
C PRO A 6 -11.25 55.48 -23.53
N ALA A 7 -11.60 55.71 -22.25
CA ALA A 7 -10.74 55.31 -21.12
C ALA A 7 -10.75 53.81 -20.76
N ASN A 8 -11.86 53.10 -21.00
CA ASN A 8 -12.05 51.73 -20.49
C ASN A 8 -11.46 50.64 -21.41
N LEU A 9 -11.28 50.90 -22.70
CA LEU A 9 -10.79 49.91 -23.67
C LEU A 9 -9.27 49.71 -23.60
N GLU A 10 -8.51 50.73 -23.21
CA GLU A 10 -7.05 50.61 -23.05
C GLU A 10 -6.70 49.84 -21.78
N GLN A 11 -7.39 50.10 -20.67
CA GLN A 11 -7.25 49.33 -19.44
C GLN A 11 -7.50 47.82 -19.66
N ILE A 12 -8.59 47.46 -20.35
CA ILE A 12 -8.91 46.06 -20.65
C ILE A 12 -7.81 45.38 -21.49
N ARG A 13 -7.16 46.13 -22.40
CA ARG A 13 -6.06 45.59 -23.22
C ARG A 13 -4.78 45.39 -22.41
N GLU A 14 -4.49 46.29 -21.48
CA GLU A 14 -3.35 46.14 -20.56
C GLU A 14 -3.57 44.96 -19.61
N GLU A 15 -4.76 44.83 -19.01
CA GLU A 15 -5.14 43.69 -18.17
C GLU A 15 -5.10 42.36 -18.94
N ALA A 16 -5.53 42.34 -20.20
CA ALA A 16 -5.40 41.15 -21.04
C ALA A 16 -3.94 40.78 -21.31
N ARG A 17 -3.06 41.76 -21.55
CA ARG A 17 -1.62 41.52 -21.76
C ARG A 17 -0.94 41.00 -20.51
N THR A 18 -1.25 41.56 -19.34
CA THR A 18 -0.70 41.09 -18.06
C THR A 18 -1.22 39.70 -17.71
N ALA A 19 -2.51 39.43 -17.94
CA ALA A 19 -3.08 38.10 -17.72
C ALA A 19 -2.47 37.04 -18.65
N VAL A 20 -2.18 37.38 -19.91
CA VAL A 20 -1.47 36.48 -20.84
C VAL A 20 -0.03 36.25 -20.42
N ALA A 21 0.69 37.31 -20.00
CA ALA A 21 2.07 37.18 -19.50
C ALA A 21 2.15 36.29 -18.25
N GLN A 22 1.25 36.48 -17.28
CA GLN A 22 1.19 35.65 -16.08
C GLN A 22 0.84 34.20 -16.37
N ARG A 23 -0.01 33.93 -17.38
CA ARG A 23 -0.31 32.56 -17.81
C ARG A 23 0.91 31.90 -18.44
N ALA A 24 1.65 32.62 -19.29
CA ALA A 24 2.87 32.12 -19.91
C ALA A 24 3.98 31.83 -18.87
N GLU A 25 4.09 32.65 -17.82
CA GLU A 25 5.04 32.42 -16.72
C GLU A 25 4.68 31.17 -15.90
N ARG A 26 3.41 31.00 -15.54
CA ARG A 26 2.93 29.79 -14.84
C ARG A 26 3.12 28.52 -15.67
N GLU A 27 2.84 28.57 -16.97
CA GLU A 27 3.04 27.42 -17.86
C GLU A 27 4.53 27.06 -17.98
N LYS A 28 5.43 28.06 -17.99
CA LYS A 28 6.87 27.83 -17.99
C LYS A 28 7.34 27.19 -16.68
N GLU A 29 6.83 27.66 -15.54
CA GLU A 29 7.15 27.11 -14.22
C GLU A 29 6.62 25.66 -14.07
N GLU A 30 5.42 25.36 -14.58
CA GLU A 30 4.88 23.99 -14.63
C GLU A 30 5.75 23.08 -15.48
N ARG A 31 6.15 23.50 -16.69
CA ARG A 31 7.05 22.71 -17.56
C ARG A 31 8.40 22.45 -16.90
N GLU A 32 8.98 23.44 -16.21
CA GLU A 32 10.23 23.27 -15.46
C GLU A 32 10.07 22.32 -14.25
N ARG A 33 8.90 22.34 -13.59
CA ARG A 33 8.56 21.42 -12.49
C ARG A 33 8.39 19.98 -13.01
N GLU A 34 7.67 19.78 -14.10
CA GLU A 34 7.50 18.49 -14.76
C GLU A 34 8.83 17.92 -15.25
N GLU A 35 9.70 18.74 -15.85
CA GLU A 35 11.01 18.29 -16.32
C GLU A 35 11.92 17.89 -15.15
N ARG A 36 11.86 18.61 -14.01
CA ARG A 36 12.58 18.24 -12.78
C ARG A 36 12.06 16.93 -12.19
N GLU A 37 10.74 16.75 -12.11
CA GLU A 37 10.11 15.53 -11.60
C GLU A 37 10.45 14.32 -12.48
N LYS A 38 10.45 14.50 -13.82
CA LYS A 38 10.87 13.47 -14.76
C LYS A 38 12.35 13.08 -14.58
N ARG A 39 13.24 14.07 -14.45
CA ARG A 39 14.68 13.82 -14.18
C ARG A 39 14.89 13.06 -12.87
N GLU A 40 14.16 13.44 -11.81
CA GLU A 40 14.25 12.76 -10.53
C GLU A 40 13.74 11.31 -10.60
N ARG A 41 12.64 11.06 -11.32
CA ARG A 41 12.12 9.71 -11.56
C ARG A 41 13.10 8.85 -12.35
N GLU A 42 13.69 9.40 -13.42
CA GLU A 42 14.72 8.69 -14.20
C GLU A 42 15.98 8.39 -13.37
N GLN A 43 16.38 9.28 -12.46
CA GLN A 43 17.50 9.05 -11.54
C GLN A 43 17.18 7.94 -10.53
N ARG A 44 16.00 7.97 -9.89
CA ARG A 44 15.56 6.91 -8.97
C ARG A 44 15.46 5.55 -9.65
N GLU A 45 14.98 5.51 -10.90
CA GLU A 45 14.94 4.25 -11.67
C GLU A 45 16.35 3.72 -11.98
N ARG A 46 17.31 4.60 -12.29
CA ARG A 46 18.72 4.21 -12.48
C ARG A 46 19.35 3.67 -11.20
N GLU A 47 19.16 4.34 -10.06
CA GLU A 47 19.63 3.85 -8.74
C GLU A 47 19.02 2.49 -8.37
N GLN A 48 17.72 2.29 -8.62
CA GLN A 48 17.07 1.00 -8.38
C GLN A 48 17.61 -0.11 -9.27
N ARG A 49 17.88 0.19 -10.55
CA ARG A 49 18.50 -0.77 -11.46
C ARG A 49 19.93 -1.11 -11.04
N GLU A 50 20.72 -0.12 -10.63
CA GLU A 50 22.11 -0.31 -10.20
C GLU A 50 22.20 -1.15 -8.91
N THR A 51 21.33 -0.87 -7.94
CA THR A 51 21.22 -1.67 -6.70
C THR A 51 20.71 -3.09 -6.96
N ALA A 52 19.76 -3.27 -7.88
CA ALA A 52 19.30 -4.60 -8.29
C ALA A 52 20.39 -5.41 -9.01
N THR A 53 21.20 -4.77 -9.87
CA THR A 53 22.34 -5.44 -10.52
C THR A 53 23.45 -5.79 -9.53
N ALA A 54 23.76 -4.90 -8.57
CA ALA A 54 24.76 -5.16 -7.52
C ALA A 54 24.32 -6.30 -6.58
N ALA A 55 23.03 -6.38 -6.24
CA ALA A 55 22.47 -7.48 -5.44
C ALA A 55 22.51 -8.83 -6.19
N ALA A 56 22.29 -8.82 -7.51
CA ALA A 56 22.39 -10.01 -8.35
C ALA A 56 23.84 -10.50 -8.53
N GLU A 57 24.82 -9.59 -8.58
CA GLU A 57 26.24 -9.92 -8.68
C GLU A 57 26.81 -10.44 -7.34
N ALA A 58 26.35 -9.91 -6.20
CA ALA A 58 26.69 -10.41 -4.87
C ALA A 58 26.16 -11.84 -4.60
N ALA A 59 25.07 -12.24 -5.26
CA ALA A 59 24.51 -13.60 -5.15
C ALA A 59 25.24 -14.65 -6.03
N GLN A 60 26.17 -14.23 -6.91
CA GLN A 60 26.94 -15.13 -7.79
C GLN A 60 28.41 -15.32 -7.35
N GLN A 61 28.85 -14.72 -6.23
CA GLN A 61 30.17 -15.07 -5.68
C GLN A 61 30.14 -16.47 -5.06
N PRO A 62 30.98 -17.43 -5.52
CA PRO A 62 31.09 -18.73 -4.89
C PRO A 62 31.63 -18.55 -3.46
N GLN A 63 30.83 -18.97 -2.48
CA GLN A 63 31.25 -19.00 -1.09
C GLN A 63 32.48 -19.91 -0.95
N PRO A 64 33.55 -19.49 -0.25
CA PRO A 64 34.62 -20.39 0.11
C PRO A 64 34.06 -21.42 1.11
N SER A 65 34.00 -22.66 0.66
CA SER A 65 33.71 -23.84 1.48
C SER A 65 34.70 -23.92 2.63
N GLN A 66 34.22 -23.76 3.87
CA GLN A 66 34.93 -24.19 5.07
C GLN A 66 34.00 -25.06 5.93
N SER A 67 34.41 -26.34 5.99
CA SER A 67 34.19 -27.35 7.04
C SER A 67 32.75 -27.66 7.49
N ASN A 68 32.21 -28.69 6.84
CA ASN A 68 31.23 -29.60 7.44
C ASN A 68 31.90 -30.42 8.56
N THR A 69 31.83 -29.97 9.81
CA THR A 69 32.05 -30.86 10.97
C THR A 69 31.18 -30.55 12.18
N ASP A 70 30.72 -29.32 12.39
CA ASP A 70 30.06 -28.97 13.66
C ASP A 70 28.51 -28.99 13.64
N ALA A 71 27.90 -29.10 12.46
CA ALA A 71 26.44 -29.05 12.31
C ALA A 71 25.74 -30.40 12.58
N SER A 72 26.43 -31.53 12.39
CA SER A 72 25.83 -32.86 12.62
C SER A 72 25.78 -33.21 14.11
N GLU A 73 26.84 -32.90 14.88
CA GLU A 73 26.86 -33.13 16.33
C GLU A 73 25.81 -32.27 17.06
N LEU A 74 25.51 -31.06 16.56
CA LEU A 74 24.44 -30.23 17.13
C LEU A 74 23.04 -30.80 16.85
N ALA A 75 22.83 -31.43 15.70
CA ALA A 75 21.54 -32.01 15.34
C ALA A 75 21.26 -33.30 16.14
N ASP A 76 22.27 -34.14 16.36
CA ASP A 76 22.15 -35.35 17.17
C ASP A 76 21.91 -35.02 18.66
N LEU A 77 22.57 -33.98 19.19
CA LEU A 77 22.37 -33.51 20.56
C LEU A 77 20.95 -32.94 20.79
N VAL A 78 20.40 -32.25 19.79
CA VAL A 78 19.02 -31.72 19.85
C VAL A 78 17.98 -32.84 19.78
N ASN A 79 18.22 -33.88 18.97
CA ASN A 79 17.31 -35.02 18.87
C ASN A 79 17.30 -35.87 20.17
N ASP A 80 18.44 -36.04 20.84
CA ASP A 80 18.49 -36.74 22.14
C ASP A 80 17.82 -35.96 23.27
N LEU A 81 17.89 -34.61 23.23
CA LEU A 81 17.23 -33.74 24.21
C LEU A 81 15.70 -33.72 24.03
N ILE A 82 15.22 -33.82 22.80
CA ILE A 82 13.77 -33.86 22.49
C ILE A 82 13.15 -35.21 22.91
N ASN A 83 13.88 -36.32 22.77
CA ASN A 83 13.33 -37.65 23.05
C ASN A 83 13.35 -38.05 24.54
N ASN A 84 14.11 -37.35 25.41
CA ASN A 84 14.26 -37.70 26.83
C ASN A 84 13.82 -36.63 27.85
N ALA A 85 13.23 -35.50 27.43
CA ALA A 85 12.77 -34.48 28.37
C ALA A 85 11.34 -34.75 28.88
N PRO A 86 11.11 -34.92 30.21
CA PRO A 86 9.77 -34.96 30.77
C PRO A 86 9.14 -33.56 30.63
N THR A 87 7.98 -33.50 29.99
CA THR A 87 7.23 -32.27 29.76
C THR A 87 6.79 -31.64 31.08
N THR A 88 7.36 -30.48 31.42
CA THR A 88 6.81 -29.54 32.39
C THR A 88 6.55 -28.22 31.66
N GLY A 89 5.28 -27.79 31.63
CA GLY A 89 4.89 -26.56 30.97
C GLY A 89 5.41 -25.31 31.70
N ALA A 90 5.73 -24.26 30.94
CA ALA A 90 5.42 -22.85 31.23
C ALA A 90 6.08 -21.88 30.24
N THR A 91 5.23 -21.04 29.62
CA THR A 91 5.34 -19.57 29.46
C THR A 91 6.58 -18.90 28.86
N THR A 92 6.31 -18.18 27.75
CA THR A 92 6.82 -16.84 27.34
C THR A 92 8.32 -16.61 27.19
N GLY A 93 8.72 -16.32 25.94
CA GLY A 93 9.94 -15.59 25.58
C GLY A 93 9.66 -14.60 24.47
N GLN A 94 9.55 -13.32 24.84
CA GLN A 94 9.39 -12.16 23.99
C GLN A 94 10.77 -11.67 23.54
N GLY A 95 10.95 -11.42 22.23
CA GLY A 95 12.16 -10.73 21.75
C GLY A 95 12.46 -10.92 20.27
N GLY A 96 12.16 -9.90 19.47
CA GLY A 96 12.63 -9.76 18.08
C GLY A 96 11.53 -9.27 17.14
N SER A 97 11.45 -7.96 16.91
CA SER A 97 10.49 -7.33 15.99
C SER A 97 10.89 -7.57 14.52
N PRO A 98 10.08 -8.24 13.69
CA PRO A 98 10.05 -7.95 12.27
C PRO A 98 9.05 -6.81 12.04
N THR A 99 9.56 -5.63 11.71
CA THR A 99 8.72 -4.54 11.18
C THR A 99 8.27 -4.89 9.77
N LEU A 100 7.18 -5.64 9.68
CA LEU A 100 6.35 -5.70 8.48
C LEU A 100 4.89 -5.67 8.95
N GLY A 101 4.29 -4.47 8.84
CA GLY A 101 2.85 -4.19 8.91
C GLY A 101 2.03 -5.05 9.88
N ASP A 102 1.79 -4.52 11.08
CA ASP A 102 0.84 -5.01 12.06
C ASP A 102 -0.53 -5.37 11.43
N VAL A 103 -0.76 -6.67 11.22
CA VAL A 103 -2.04 -7.26 10.83
C VAL A 103 -2.76 -7.74 12.09
N GLY A 104 -3.31 -6.79 12.85
CA GLY A 104 -4.19 -7.10 13.97
C GLY A 104 -5.55 -7.59 13.50
N GLY A 105 -5.79 -8.91 13.52
CA GLY A 105 -7.13 -9.49 13.38
C GLY A 105 -7.20 -10.92 12.81
N THR A 106 -7.06 -11.92 13.67
CA THR A 106 -7.70 -13.26 13.61
C THR A 106 -7.84 -14.01 12.27
N SER A 107 -6.78 -14.16 11.46
CA SER A 107 -6.79 -15.03 10.27
C SER A 107 -5.42 -15.65 9.95
N ALA A 108 -4.86 -16.44 10.88
CA ALA A 108 -3.46 -16.88 10.85
C ALA A 108 -3.05 -17.90 9.77
N THR A 109 -3.88 -18.22 8.76
CA THR A 109 -3.50 -19.16 7.68
C THR A 109 -3.98 -18.79 6.28
N LEU A 110 -4.62 -17.63 6.09
CA LEU A 110 -4.56 -17.02 4.77
C LEU A 110 -3.11 -16.63 4.55
N SER A 111 -2.52 -16.99 3.41
CA SER A 111 -1.15 -16.58 3.16
C SER A 111 -1.10 -15.06 3.30
N GLN A 112 -0.18 -14.53 4.12
CA GLN A 112 0.04 -13.09 4.28
C GLN A 112 0.02 -12.36 2.91
N THR A 113 0.45 -13.08 1.86
CA THR A 113 0.38 -12.73 0.45
C THR A 113 -1.03 -12.48 -0.10
N GLU A 114 -2.01 -13.35 0.14
CA GLU A 114 -3.38 -13.23 -0.39
C GLU A 114 -4.13 -12.06 0.25
N ILE A 115 -4.04 -11.90 1.58
CA ILE A 115 -4.62 -10.73 2.27
C ILE A 115 -3.93 -9.45 1.79
N GLY A 116 -2.60 -9.48 1.64
CA GLY A 116 -1.84 -8.35 1.09
C GLY A 116 -2.30 -7.99 -0.33
N ALA A 117 -2.51 -8.98 -1.20
CA ALA A 117 -3.01 -8.79 -2.55
C ALA A 117 -4.45 -8.23 -2.57
N PHE A 118 -5.30 -8.68 -1.65
CA PHE A 118 -6.66 -8.18 -1.45
C PHE A 118 -6.68 -6.72 -1.01
N ILE A 119 -5.92 -6.38 0.02
CA ILE A 119 -5.80 -4.99 0.49
C ILE A 119 -5.22 -4.11 -0.63
N ALA A 120 -4.20 -4.58 -1.36
CA ALA A 120 -3.62 -3.85 -2.48
C ALA A 120 -4.64 -3.63 -3.62
N ALA A 121 -5.47 -4.62 -3.93
CA ALA A 121 -6.54 -4.47 -4.91
C ALA A 121 -7.55 -3.40 -4.48
N ILE A 122 -8.03 -3.46 -3.23
CA ILE A 122 -8.94 -2.44 -2.70
C ILE A 122 -8.31 -1.05 -2.75
N LYS A 123 -7.05 -0.91 -2.34
CA LYS A 123 -6.33 0.37 -2.37
C LYS A 123 -6.23 0.95 -3.77
N ARG A 124 -6.05 0.13 -4.81
CA ARG A 124 -6.04 0.60 -6.21
C ARG A 124 -7.39 1.18 -6.64
N CYS A 125 -8.49 0.62 -6.14
CA CYS A 125 -9.83 1.10 -6.43
C CYS A 125 -10.27 2.23 -5.48
N TRP A 126 -9.59 2.40 -4.36
CA TRP A 126 -9.87 3.43 -3.37
C TRP A 126 -9.29 4.78 -3.80
N ASN A 127 -10.04 5.48 -4.64
CA ASN A 127 -9.62 6.77 -5.16
C ASN A 127 -9.89 7.90 -4.15
N LEU A 128 -8.82 8.37 -3.51
CA LEU A 128 -8.82 9.50 -2.58
C LEU A 128 -8.07 10.68 -3.16
N LEU A 129 -8.61 11.88 -2.95
CA LEU A 129 -7.92 13.11 -3.28
C LEU A 129 -6.76 13.36 -2.29
N PRO A 130 -5.74 14.15 -2.65
CA PRO A 130 -4.60 14.43 -1.77
C PRO A 130 -4.99 14.98 -0.39
N ASN A 131 -6.07 15.77 -0.31
CA ASN A 131 -6.59 16.34 0.93
C ASN A 131 -7.43 15.36 1.78
N GLU A 132 -7.74 14.17 1.25
CA GLU A 132 -8.52 13.12 1.93
C GLU A 132 -7.61 12.04 2.54
N GLN A 133 -6.32 12.05 2.18
CA GLN A 133 -5.30 11.14 2.70
C GLN A 133 -4.82 11.65 4.05
N VAL A 134 -5.53 11.26 5.10
CA VAL A 134 -5.20 11.65 6.49
C VAL A 134 -4.27 10.61 7.11
N PRO A 135 -3.08 11.00 7.60
CA PRO A 135 -2.17 10.07 8.25
C PRO A 135 -2.80 9.52 9.53
N GLY A 136 -2.70 8.21 9.74
CA GLY A 136 -3.29 7.54 10.91
C GLY A 136 -4.80 7.27 10.80
N LEU A 137 -5.42 7.54 9.66
CA LEU A 137 -6.79 7.09 9.40
C LEU A 137 -6.84 5.56 9.27
N GLU A 138 -7.75 4.95 10.00
CA GLU A 138 -8.01 3.51 9.99
C GLU A 138 -9.51 3.29 9.74
N VAL A 139 -9.82 2.51 8.71
CA VAL A 139 -11.17 2.14 8.33
C VAL A 139 -11.27 0.61 8.36
N ALA A 140 -11.95 0.05 9.36
CA ALA A 140 -12.17 -1.39 9.42
C ALA A 140 -13.48 -1.75 8.72
N VAL A 141 -13.42 -2.65 7.75
CA VAL A 141 -14.55 -3.06 6.91
C VAL A 141 -14.71 -4.57 6.98
N ASN A 142 -15.94 -5.03 7.16
CA ASN A 142 -16.32 -6.43 7.00
C ASN A 142 -16.72 -6.67 5.55
N VAL A 143 -16.12 -7.69 4.94
CA VAL A 143 -16.37 -8.08 3.55
C VAL A 143 -16.76 -9.55 3.50
N ARG A 144 -17.86 -9.82 2.80
CA ARG A 144 -18.35 -11.18 2.55
C ARG A 144 -18.23 -11.48 1.06
N LEU A 145 -17.54 -12.58 0.75
CA LEU A 145 -17.20 -12.96 -0.62
C LEU A 145 -17.75 -14.34 -0.95
N ASN A 146 -18.10 -14.54 -2.22
CA ASN A 146 -18.43 -15.84 -2.79
C ASN A 146 -17.15 -16.56 -3.26
N GLN A 147 -17.23 -17.86 -3.51
CA GLN A 147 -16.08 -18.67 -3.97
C GLN A 147 -15.44 -18.19 -5.28
N ASP A 148 -16.20 -17.46 -6.12
CA ASP A 148 -15.71 -16.86 -7.36
C ASP A 148 -15.00 -15.50 -7.13
N GLY A 149 -14.84 -15.07 -5.88
CA GLY A 149 -14.25 -13.79 -5.52
C GLY A 149 -15.17 -12.58 -5.72
N SER A 150 -16.44 -12.81 -6.11
CA SER A 150 -17.46 -11.76 -6.13
C SER A 150 -17.97 -11.44 -4.72
N LEU A 151 -18.62 -10.29 -4.55
CA LEU A 151 -19.22 -9.94 -3.27
C LEU A 151 -20.51 -10.73 -3.03
N ALA A 152 -20.56 -11.40 -1.88
CA ALA A 152 -21.76 -12.10 -1.43
C ALA A 152 -22.78 -11.14 -0.82
N ASP A 153 -22.32 -10.00 -0.30
CA ASP A 153 -23.16 -9.00 0.37
C ASP A 153 -22.52 -7.60 0.26
N VAL A 154 -23.28 -6.56 0.60
CA VAL A 154 -22.77 -5.20 0.68
C VAL A 154 -21.76 -5.11 1.83
N PRO A 155 -20.52 -4.60 1.58
CA PRO A 155 -19.52 -4.47 2.63
C PRO A 155 -20.00 -3.52 3.73
N ARG A 156 -19.64 -3.81 4.99
CA ARG A 156 -20.12 -3.06 6.15
C ARG A 156 -18.97 -2.43 6.92
N LEU A 157 -19.16 -1.20 7.35
CA LEU A 157 -18.21 -0.51 8.24
C LEU A 157 -18.28 -1.13 9.63
N ILE A 158 -17.13 -1.55 10.15
CA ILE A 158 -16.96 -2.05 11.52
C ILE A 158 -16.56 -0.90 12.44
N SER A 159 -15.50 -0.18 12.06
CA SER A 159 -14.98 0.93 12.84
C SER A 159 -14.29 1.96 11.96
N LEU A 160 -14.20 3.19 12.47
CA LEU A 160 -13.55 4.31 11.84
C LEU A 160 -12.83 5.11 12.93
N SER A 161 -11.53 5.34 12.78
CA SER A 161 -10.76 6.07 13.79
C SER A 161 -11.15 7.56 13.91
N HIS A 162 -11.62 8.15 12.82
CA HIS A 162 -11.99 9.57 12.71
C HIS A 162 -13.44 9.71 12.18
N PRO A 163 -14.46 9.76 13.06
CA PRO A 163 -15.86 9.78 12.66
C PRO A 163 -16.24 10.92 11.70
N GLU A 164 -15.55 12.06 11.78
CA GLU A 164 -15.70 13.22 10.90
C GLU A 164 -15.32 12.92 9.45
N LEU A 165 -14.51 11.88 9.21
CA LEU A 165 -14.09 11.41 7.89
C LEU A 165 -14.98 10.26 7.37
N SER A 166 -16.24 10.20 7.79
CA SER A 166 -17.19 9.17 7.35
C SER A 166 -17.34 9.07 5.82
N PHE A 167 -17.13 10.17 5.08
CA PHE A 167 -17.13 10.16 3.62
C PHE A 167 -15.96 9.32 3.03
N VAL A 168 -14.80 9.31 3.69
CA VAL A 168 -13.64 8.49 3.29
C VAL A 168 -13.94 7.01 3.51
N ALA A 169 -14.63 6.68 4.60
CA ALA A 169 -15.10 5.32 4.86
C ALA A 169 -16.14 4.87 3.82
N GLN A 170 -17.08 5.73 3.41
CA GLN A 170 -18.03 5.42 2.33
C GLN A 170 -17.34 5.17 0.99
N LYS A 171 -16.28 5.94 0.68
CA LYS A 171 -15.44 5.68 -0.50
C LYS A 171 -14.73 4.34 -0.40
N ALA A 172 -14.27 3.94 0.78
CA ALA A 172 -13.67 2.61 0.99
C ALA A 172 -14.68 1.49 0.74
N LEU A 173 -15.90 1.61 1.28
CA LEU A 173 -16.98 0.64 1.02
C LEU A 173 -17.32 0.55 -0.46
N SER A 174 -17.38 1.69 -1.14
CA SER A 174 -17.64 1.76 -2.59
C SER A 174 -16.49 1.16 -3.40
N ALA A 175 -15.25 1.35 -2.96
CA ALA A 175 -14.07 0.74 -3.59
C ALA A 175 -14.12 -0.78 -3.43
N VAL A 176 -14.45 -1.30 -2.25
CA VAL A 176 -14.63 -2.74 -2.05
C VAL A 176 -15.74 -3.26 -2.98
N ALA A 177 -16.88 -2.57 -3.03
CA ALA A 177 -18.02 -2.92 -3.88
C ALA A 177 -17.69 -2.95 -5.37
N GLY A 178 -16.93 -1.97 -5.86
CA GLY A 178 -16.66 -1.77 -7.28
C GLY A 178 -15.40 -2.46 -7.82
N CYS A 179 -14.51 -2.96 -6.96
CA CYS A 179 -13.21 -3.51 -7.39
C CYS A 179 -13.24 -5.01 -7.69
N GLY A 180 -14.30 -5.72 -7.29
CA GLY A 180 -14.44 -7.15 -7.56
C GLY A 180 -14.58 -7.47 -9.05
N PRO A 181 -14.36 -8.72 -9.47
CA PRO A 181 -14.12 -9.90 -8.62
C PRO A 181 -12.65 -10.09 -8.19
N TYR A 182 -12.46 -10.55 -6.96
CA TYR A 182 -11.15 -10.77 -6.35
C TYR A 182 -10.58 -12.16 -6.66
N ASN A 183 -10.23 -12.37 -7.93
CA ASN A 183 -9.81 -13.66 -8.48
C ASN A 183 -8.46 -14.20 -7.95
N MET A 184 -7.73 -13.40 -7.17
CA MET A 184 -6.43 -13.79 -6.60
C MET A 184 -6.57 -14.61 -5.31
N LEU A 185 -7.78 -14.75 -4.77
CA LEU A 185 -8.06 -15.56 -3.60
C LEU A 185 -8.28 -17.02 -4.02
N SER A 186 -7.55 -17.96 -3.41
CA SER A 186 -7.68 -19.37 -3.75
C SER A 186 -8.98 -19.97 -3.19
N ALA A 187 -9.73 -20.70 -4.02
CA ALA A 187 -10.89 -21.46 -3.57
C ALA A 187 -10.54 -22.50 -2.48
N ALA A 188 -9.29 -22.98 -2.42
CA ALA A 188 -8.83 -23.93 -1.41
C ALA A 188 -8.85 -23.36 0.02
N THR A 189 -8.77 -22.04 0.16
CA THR A 189 -8.78 -21.33 1.45
C THR A 189 -10.08 -20.57 1.70
N TYR A 190 -11.15 -20.86 0.94
CA TYR A 190 -12.42 -20.14 0.98
C TYR A 190 -12.97 -19.92 2.38
N ASP A 191 -12.92 -20.93 3.24
CA ASP A 191 -13.43 -20.83 4.60
C ASP A 191 -12.75 -19.74 5.44
N GLN A 192 -11.52 -19.37 5.08
CA GLN A 192 -10.72 -18.36 5.76
C GLN A 192 -11.03 -16.95 5.26
N TRP A 193 -11.44 -16.78 3.98
CA TRP A 193 -11.67 -15.47 3.38
C TRP A 193 -13.12 -15.13 3.01
N GLN A 194 -14.06 -16.08 3.12
CA GLN A 194 -15.48 -15.86 2.85
C GLN A 194 -16.10 -14.73 3.69
N ASN A 195 -15.53 -14.46 4.87
CA ASN A 195 -15.93 -13.40 5.77
C ASN A 195 -14.70 -12.82 6.47
N ILE A 196 -14.22 -11.68 5.99
CA ILE A 196 -12.99 -11.06 6.46
C ILE A 196 -13.22 -9.65 6.97
N ASN A 197 -12.51 -9.33 8.03
CA ASN A 197 -12.40 -7.97 8.55
C ASN A 197 -11.07 -7.40 8.09
N VAL A 198 -11.11 -6.34 7.29
CA VAL A 198 -9.90 -5.68 6.79
C VAL A 198 -9.82 -4.25 7.29
N THR A 199 -8.65 -3.87 7.78
CA THR A 199 -8.36 -2.49 8.16
C THR A 199 -7.62 -1.81 7.03
N LEU A 200 -8.28 -0.83 6.42
CA LEU A 200 -7.76 -0.03 5.33
C LEU A 200 -7.19 1.28 5.89
N ARG A 201 -6.02 1.64 5.37
CA ARG A 201 -5.34 2.91 5.63
C ARG A 201 -5.05 3.56 4.28
N PRO A 202 -5.39 4.85 4.08
CA PRO A 202 -5.11 5.55 2.84
C PRO A 202 -3.61 5.55 2.51
#